data_AF-A0A925MWC6-F1
#
_entry.id   AF-A0A925MWC6-F1
#
_cell.length_a   1.000
_cell.length_b   1.000
_cell.length_c   1.000
_cell.angle_alpha   90.00
_cell.angle_beta   90.00
_cell.angle_gamma   90.00
#
_symmetry.space_group_name_H-M   'P 1'
#
loop_
_entity.id
_entity.type
_entity.pdbx_description
1 polymer ?
#
loop_
_entity_poly.entity_id
_entity_poly.type
_entity_poly.pdbx_seq_one_letter_code
_entity_poly.pdbx_strand_id
1 'polypeptide(L)' 'MPKRVLTGTVVSDKPDKTIVVRVERRVKHPLYGKIIKRSKKYHAHDADNAFKEGETVRIEETKPIS' A
#
# COMPACT_ATOMS: atom_id res chain seq x y z
N MET A 1 -13.51 -11.93 10.97
CA MET A 1 -13.22 -10.49 10.91
C MET A 1 -13.11 -10.09 9.44
N PRO A 2 -13.60 -8.90 9.04
CA PRO A 2 -13.44 -8.44 7.66
C PRO A 2 -11.95 -8.21 7.35
N LYS A 3 -11.52 -8.60 6.16
CA LYS A 3 -10.15 -8.38 5.71
C LYS A 3 -9.88 -6.88 5.59
N ARG A 4 -8.66 -6.47 5.92
CA ARG A 4 -8.27 -5.06 5.83
C ARG A 4 -8.00 -4.67 4.39
N VAL A 5 -8.71 -3.67 3.89
CA VAL A 5 -8.49 -3.08 2.56
C VAL A 5 -7.82 -1.73 2.72
N LEU A 6 -6.75 -1.49 1.97
CA LEU A 6 -6.03 -0.22 1.92
C LEU A 6 -6.01 0.30 0.48
N THR A 7 -5.94 1.62 0.33
CA THR A 7 -5.79 2.27 -0.98
C THR A 7 -4.47 3.02 -1.00
N GLY A 8 -3.73 2.92 -2.11
CA GLY A 8 -2.44 3.54 -2.26
C GLY A 8 -2.04 3.68 -3.73
N THR A 9 -0.89 4.31 -3.95
CA THR A 9 -0.34 4.54 -5.30
C THR A 9 0.83 3.60 -5.54
N VAL A 10 0.92 3.03 -6.74
CA VAL A 10 2.05 2.20 -7.15
C VAL A 10 3.27 3.09 -7.33
N VAL A 11 4.34 2.80 -6.59
CA VAL A 11 5.61 3.53 -6.65
C VAL A 11 6.65 2.78 -7.48
N SER A 12 6.59 1.44 -7.50
CA SER A 12 7.50 0.66 -8.31
C SER A 12 6.89 -0.64 -8.79
N ASP A 13 7.16 -0.98 -10.06
CA ASP A 13 6.77 -2.21 -10.76
C ASP A 13 8.02 -2.94 -11.32
N LYS A 14 9.12 -2.91 -10.57
CA LYS A 14 10.38 -3.56 -10.97
C LYS A 14 10.46 -5.07 -10.69
N PRO A 15 9.94 -5.60 -9.57
CA PRO A 15 10.00 -7.03 -9.31
C PRO A 15 8.93 -7.80 -10.08
N ASP A 16 9.26 -9.01 -10.51
CA ASP A 16 8.28 -9.89 -11.16
C ASP A 16 7.16 -10.29 -10.17
N LYS A 17 5.91 -10.19 -10.62
CA LYS A 17 4.69 -10.54 -9.88
C LYS A 17 4.48 -9.82 -8.54
N THR A 18 5.16 -8.69 -8.35
CA THR A 18 5.11 -7.94 -7.10
C THR A 18 5.21 -6.45 -7.38
N ILE A 19 4.25 -5.70 -6.86
CA ILE A 19 4.25 -4.23 -6.97
C ILE A 19 4.49 -3.59 -5.60
N VAL A 20 5.16 -2.44 -5.60
CA VAL A 20 5.40 -1.65 -4.38
C VAL A 20 4.37 -0.53 -4.28
N VAL A 21 3.43 -0.66 -3.35
CA VAL A 21 2.34 0.30 -3.13
C VAL A 21 2.63 1.20 -1.94
N ARG A 22 2.56 2.52 -2.14
CA ARG A 22 2.62 3.52 -1.06
C ARG A 22 1.22 3.84 -0.56
N VAL A 23 0.97 3.51 0.70
CA VAL A 23 -0.27 3.86 1.39
C VAL A 23 -0.01 5.06 2.30
N GLU A 24 -0.84 6.09 2.17
CA GLU A 24 -0.82 7.26 3.03
C GLU A 24 -1.93 7.18 4.07
N ARG A 25 -1.59 7.54 5.32
CA ARG A 25 -2.57 7.68 6.40
C ARG A 25 -2.36 8.99 7.15
N ARG A 26 -3.46 9.59 7.58
CA ARG A 26 -3.45 10.76 8.47
C ARG A 26 -3.46 10.25 9.91
N VAL A 27 -2.47 10.66 10.71
CA VAL A 27 -2.33 10.26 12.11
C VAL A 27 -2.17 11.51 12.95
N LYS A 28 -2.80 11.54 14.13
CA LYS A 28 -2.62 12.62 15.09
C LYS A 28 -1.26 12.46 15.78
N HIS A 29 -0.46 13.51 15.82
CA HIS A 29 0.79 13.48 16.59
C HIS A 29 0.46 13.26 18.07
N PRO A 30 1.11 12.30 18.76
CA PRO A 30 0.71 11.88 20.11
C PRO A 30 0.77 13.02 21.14
N LEU A 31 1.82 13.85 21.09
CA LEU A 31 1.99 15.00 21.99
C LEU A 31 1.22 16.25 21.50
N TYR A 32 1.60 16.78 20.34
CA TYR A 32 1.09 18.07 19.84
C TYR A 32 -0.32 18.06 19.24
N GLY A 33 -0.91 16.89 19.00
CA GLY A 33 -2.25 16.80 18.42
C GLY A 33 -2.40 17.26 16.96
N LYS A 34 -1.33 17.72 16.31
CA LYS A 34 -1.31 18.09 14.88
C LYS A 34 -1.55 16.85 14.00
N ILE A 35 -2.40 16.98 13.00
CA ILE A 35 -2.65 15.91 12.01
C ILE A 35 -1.47 15.86 11.04
N ILE A 36 -0.72 14.77 11.07
CA ILE A 36 0.43 14.53 10.19
C ILE A 36 0.11 13.43 9.17
N LYS A 37 0.71 13.53 7.98
CA LYS A 37 0.67 12.45 6.98
C LYS A 37 1.81 11.46 7.27
N ARG A 38 1.50 10.17 7.34
CA ARG A 38 2.49 9.08 7.39
C ARG A 38 2.27 8.17 6.20
N SER A 39 3.34 7.84 5.50
CA SER A 39 3.32 6.87 4.41
C SER A 39 3.99 5.56 4.85
N LYS A 40 3.53 4.43 4.31
CA LYS A 40 4.19 3.13 4.41
C LYS A 40 4.16 2.45 3.04
N LYS A 41 5.26 1.79 2.67
CA LYS A 41 5.34 0.97 1.46
C LYS A 41 4.93 -0.47 1.80
N TYR A 42 4.15 -1.08 0.91
CA TYR A 42 3.72 -2.47 0.99
C TYR A 42 4.12 -3.18 -0.31
N HIS A 43 4.59 -4.42 -0.18
CA HIS A 43 4.75 -5.31 -1.32
C HIS A 43 3.42 -6.02 -1.51
N ALA A 44 2.80 -5.84 -2.66
CA ALA A 44 1.55 -6.48 -3.02
C ALA A 44 1.82 -7.47 -4.15
N HIS A 45 1.21 -8.64 -4.04
CA HIS A 45 1.31 -9.66 -5.07
C HIS A 45 0.38 -9.32 -6.24
N ASP A 46 0.92 -9.34 -7.45
CA ASP A 46 0.19 -9.19 -8.70
C ASP A 46 0.57 -10.37 -9.60
N ALA A 47 -0.37 -11.25 -9.94
CA ALA A 47 -0.05 -12.45 -10.72
C ALA A 47 0.15 -12.15 -12.21
N ASP A 48 -0.54 -11.13 -12.72
CA ASP A 48 -0.65 -10.84 -14.16
C ASP A 48 0.19 -9.62 -14.58
N ASN A 49 0.93 -9.00 -13.65
CA ASN A 49 1.68 -7.75 -13.85
C ASN A 49 0.81 -6.67 -14.55
N ALA A 50 -0.44 -6.56 -14.11
CA ALA A 50 -1.45 -5.73 -14.73
C ALA A 50 -1.32 -4.25 -14.34
N PHE A 51 -0.74 -3.98 -13.16
CA PHE A 51 -0.69 -2.63 -12.59
C PHE A 51 0.64 -1.94 -12.85
N LYS A 52 0.58 -0.66 -13.23
CA LYS A 52 1.78 0.12 -13.58
C LYS A 52 2.11 1.19 -12.54
N GLU A 53 3.34 1.69 -12.60
CA GLU A 53 3.79 2.81 -11.77
C GLU A 53 2.89 4.05 -11.95
N GLY A 54 2.47 4.67 -10.83
CA GLY A 54 1.60 5.86 -10.84
C GLY A 54 0.10 5.58 -10.70
N GLU A 55 -0.34 4.33 -10.85
CA GLU A 55 -1.76 3.97 -10.70
C GLU A 55 -2.20 3.94 -9.23
N THR A 56 -3.49 4.22 -8.99
CA THR A 56 -4.10 4.09 -7.66
C THR A 56 -4.78 2.74 -7.55
N VAL A 57 -4.29 1.92 -6.62
CA VAL A 57 -4.73 0.53 -6.44
C VAL A 57 -5.32 0.31 -5.05
N ARG A 58 -6.19 -0.69 -4.94
CA ARG A 58 -6.71 -1.21 -3.67
C ARG A 58 -6.02 -2.53 -3.37
N ILE A 59 -5.42 -2.63 -2.18
CA ILE A 59 -4.76 -3.84 -1.70
C ILE A 59 -5.57 -4.44 -0.56
N GLU A 60 -5.68 -5.77 -0.54
CA GLU A 60 -6.36 -6.54 0.49
C GLU A 60 -5.35 -7.33 1.32
N GLU A 61 -5.61 -7.51 2.61
CA GLU A 61 -4.87 -8.42 3.48
C GLU A 61 -5.03 -9.88 3.03
N THR A 62 -3.90 -10.54 2.79
CA THR A 62 -3.83 -11.94 2.35
C THR A 62 -2.93 -12.76 3.28
N LYS A 63 -2.93 -14.08 3.09
CA LYS A 63 -1.97 -14.96 3.75
C LYS A 63 -0.53 -14.58 3.32
N PRO A 64 0.50 -14.86 4.14
CA PRO A 64 1.89 -14.65 3.73
C PRO A 64 2.20 -15.37 2.42
N ILE A 65 2.75 -14.65 1.44
CA ILE A 65 3.19 -15.19 0.14
C ILE A 65 4.72 -15.30 0.10
N SER A 66 5.43 -14.62 1.02
CA SER A 66 6.89 -14.65 1.18
C SER A 66 7.29 -14.36 2.62
#